data_AF-A0A4V1ZTW2-F1
#
_entry.id   AF-A0A4V1ZTW2-F1
#
_cell.length_a   1.000
_cell.length_b   1.000
_cell.length_c   1.000
_cell.angle_alpha   90.00
_cell.angle_beta   90.00
_cell.angle_gamma   90.00
#
_symmetry.space_group_name_H-M   'P 1'
#
loop_
_entity.id
_entity.type
_entity.pdbx_description
1 polymer ?
#
loop_
_entity_poly.entity_id
_entity_poly.type
_entity_poly.pdbx_seq_one_letter_code
_entity_poly.pdbx_strand_id
1 'polypeptide(L)'
;MRYVLAAFATILTAGVCTAAPTDDGQRAEKIDGLVRIVGAQAGIVLHCRQFYAIDDKVSDGLSSTVRPTLDQSLGQKQAQTAVDDEGKRLAQEIAEVGPERWCADQRSILNTEGVRVFLD
;
A
#
# COMPACT_ATOMS: atom_id res chain seq x y z
N MET A 1 -36.85 -26.05 -57.40
CA MET A 1 -37.20 -24.93 -56.50
C MET A 1 -36.30 -25.00 -55.29
N ARG A 2 -35.40 -24.02 -55.10
CA ARG A 2 -34.44 -23.98 -53.99
C ARG A 2 -35.03 -23.10 -52.88
N TYR A 3 -35.20 -23.68 -51.70
CA TYR A 3 -35.71 -23.01 -50.51
C TYR A 3 -34.64 -22.08 -49.93
N VAL A 4 -35.03 -20.83 -49.72
CA VAL A 4 -34.30 -19.83 -48.92
C VAL A 4 -34.57 -20.15 -47.46
N LEU A 5 -33.51 -20.35 -46.67
CA LEU A 5 -33.59 -20.33 -45.21
C LEU A 5 -32.46 -19.45 -44.69
N ALA A 6 -32.86 -18.24 -44.29
CA ALA A 6 -32.06 -17.36 -43.46
C ALA A 6 -31.98 -17.97 -42.05
N ALA A 7 -30.77 -18.06 -41.51
CA ALA A 7 -30.55 -18.33 -40.09
C ALA A 7 -29.60 -17.26 -39.56
N PHE A 8 -30.17 -16.36 -38.76
CA PHE A 8 -29.48 -15.44 -37.88
C PHE A 8 -28.65 -16.26 -36.87
N ALA A 9 -27.33 -16.10 -36.89
CA ALA A 9 -26.46 -16.58 -35.84
C ALA A 9 -25.83 -15.38 -35.14
N THR A 10 -26.33 -15.16 -33.92
CA THR A 10 -25.94 -14.20 -32.90
C THR A 10 -24.43 -14.05 -32.76
N ILE A 11 -23.94 -12.83 -32.99
CA ILE A 11 -22.62 -12.39 -32.53
C ILE A 11 -22.71 -12.23 -31.01
N LEU A 12 -22.22 -13.23 -30.27
CA LEU A 12 -21.86 -13.07 -28.86
C LEU A 12 -20.65 -12.16 -28.79
N THR A 13 -20.89 -10.84 -28.83
CA THR A 13 -19.94 -9.88 -28.28
C THR A 13 -19.90 -10.14 -26.78
N ALA A 14 -18.93 -10.94 -26.35
CA ALA A 14 -18.44 -10.89 -24.98
C ALA A 14 -17.91 -9.48 -24.76
N GLY A 15 -18.81 -8.58 -24.38
CA GLY A 15 -18.45 -7.30 -23.81
C GLY A 15 -17.64 -7.62 -22.57
N VAL A 16 -16.33 -7.44 -22.68
CA VAL A 16 -15.44 -7.36 -21.52
C VAL A 16 -15.92 -6.11 -20.78
N CYS A 17 -16.90 -6.28 -19.90
CA CYS A 17 -17.30 -5.27 -18.94
C CYS A 17 -16.10 -5.09 -18.02
N THR A 18 -15.17 -4.24 -18.39
CA THR A 18 -14.30 -3.57 -17.42
C THR A 18 -15.24 -2.71 -16.59
N ALA A 19 -15.83 -3.32 -15.57
CA ALA A 19 -16.59 -2.64 -14.55
C ALA A 19 -15.68 -1.53 -14.01
N ALA A 20 -16.15 -0.28 -14.11
CA ALA A 20 -15.46 0.84 -13.50
C ALA A 20 -15.28 0.52 -12.00
N PRO A 21 -14.10 0.79 -11.42
CA PRO A 21 -13.87 0.55 -10.00
C PRO A 21 -14.98 1.24 -9.20
N THR A 22 -15.63 0.50 -8.33
CA THR A 22 -16.63 1.06 -7.42
C THR A 22 -15.93 2.00 -6.43
N ASP A 23 -16.66 3.02 -5.96
CA ASP A 23 -16.19 3.96 -4.92
C ASP A 23 -15.63 3.19 -3.69
N ASP A 24 -16.26 2.07 -3.35
CA ASP A 24 -15.82 1.17 -2.28
C ASP A 24 -14.43 0.54 -2.53
N GLY A 25 -14.12 0.18 -3.78
CA GLY A 25 -12.83 -0.39 -4.16
C GLY A 25 -11.69 0.63 -4.06
N GLN A 26 -11.94 1.85 -4.53
CA GLN A 26 -10.96 2.96 -4.44
C GLN A 26 -10.72 3.37 -2.97
N ARG A 27 -11.77 3.36 -2.15
CA ARG A 27 -11.67 3.61 -0.72
C ARG A 27 -10.80 2.56 -0.01
N ALA A 28 -11.01 1.29 -0.31
CA ALA A 28 -10.24 0.19 0.27
C ALA A 28 -8.75 0.27 -0.12
N GLU A 29 -8.45 0.54 -1.39
CA GLU A 29 -7.07 0.72 -1.87
C GLU A 29 -6.37 1.89 -1.19
N LYS A 30 -7.06 3.02 -1.02
CA LYS A 30 -6.51 4.17 -0.29
C LYS A 30 -6.20 3.82 1.15
N ILE A 31 -7.10 3.13 1.84
CA ILE A 31 -6.90 2.73 3.23
C ILE A 31 -5.69 1.78 3.34
N ASP A 32 -5.58 0.79 2.45
CA ASP A 32 -4.45 -0.13 2.41
C ASP A 32 -3.13 0.62 2.18
N GLY A 33 -3.11 1.59 1.26
CA GLY A 33 -1.95 2.46 1.04
C GLY A 33 -1.54 3.23 2.31
N LEU A 34 -2.51 3.79 3.04
CA LEU A 34 -2.24 4.49 4.31
C LEU A 34 -1.68 3.56 5.38
N VAL A 35 -2.20 2.33 5.49
CA VAL A 35 -1.70 1.32 6.43
C VAL A 35 -0.24 0.97 6.11
N ARG A 36 0.08 0.73 4.83
CA ARG A 36 1.45 0.42 4.39
C ARG A 36 2.42 1.57 4.65
N ILE A 37 2.00 2.82 4.48
CA ILE A 37 2.83 4.00 4.81
C ILE A 37 3.18 3.99 6.30
N VAL A 38 2.19 3.81 7.18
CA VAL A 38 2.44 3.77 8.64
C VAL A 38 3.32 2.58 9.02
N GLY A 39 3.07 1.41 8.44
CA GLY A 39 3.88 0.21 8.65
C GLY A 39 5.34 0.39 8.22
N ALA A 40 5.57 0.96 7.04
CA ALA A 40 6.91 1.25 6.54
C ALA A 40 7.68 2.22 7.46
N GLN A 41 7.03 3.27 7.97
CA GLN A 41 7.66 4.19 8.91
C GLN A 41 8.03 3.51 10.23
N ALA A 42 7.13 2.70 10.80
CA ALA A 42 7.44 1.90 11.98
C ALA A 42 8.65 0.98 11.72
N GLY A 43 8.69 0.33 10.56
CA GLY A 43 9.83 -0.48 10.13
C GLY A 43 11.15 0.29 10.07
N ILE A 44 11.14 1.47 9.46
CA ILE A 44 12.33 2.34 9.33
C ILE A 44 12.87 2.73 10.72
N VAL A 45 11.98 3.20 11.60
CA VAL A 45 12.34 3.62 12.97
C VAL A 45 12.92 2.47 13.77
N LEU A 46 12.36 1.26 13.65
CA LEU A 46 12.76 0.09 14.42
C LEU A 46 14.04 -0.58 13.89
N HIS A 47 14.22 -0.64 12.57
CA HIS A 47 15.25 -1.49 11.96
C HIS A 47 16.39 -0.72 11.27
N CYS A 48 16.18 0.52 10.84
CA CYS A 48 17.15 1.23 10.00
C CYS A 48 18.12 2.14 10.74
N ARG A 49 17.83 2.49 12.00
CA ARG A 49 18.70 3.35 12.82
C ARG A 49 20.10 2.79 13.07
N GLN A 50 20.26 1.47 12.97
CA GLN A 50 21.57 0.82 13.10
C GLN A 50 22.45 0.98 11.86
N PHE A 51 21.87 1.35 10.70
CA PHE A 51 22.57 1.48 9.43
C PHE A 51 22.65 2.93 8.94
N TYR A 52 21.65 3.76 9.24
CA TYR A 52 21.52 5.12 8.70
C TYR A 52 21.06 6.12 9.76
N ALA A 53 21.40 7.39 9.54
CA ALA A 53 20.86 8.50 10.30
C ALA A 53 19.43 8.81 9.82
N ILE A 54 18.48 8.88 10.76
CA ILE A 54 17.05 9.08 10.47
C ILE A 54 16.60 10.44 11.02
N ASP A 55 15.81 11.17 10.25
CA ASP A 55 15.07 12.35 10.72
C ASP A 55 13.80 11.92 11.45
N ASP A 56 13.89 11.79 12.77
CA ASP A 56 12.77 11.39 13.62
C ASP A 56 11.57 12.34 13.50
N LYS A 57 11.78 13.63 13.22
CA LYS A 57 10.66 14.58 13.07
C LYS A 57 9.87 14.31 11.81
N VAL A 58 10.55 13.98 10.71
CA VAL A 58 9.89 13.63 9.45
C VAL A 58 9.17 12.28 9.59
N SER A 59 9.81 11.29 10.20
CA SER A 59 9.23 9.96 10.39
C SER A 59 8.00 9.97 11.32
N ASP A 60 8.09 10.65 12.47
CA ASP A 60 6.97 10.82 13.41
C ASP A 60 5.86 11.71 12.80
N GLY A 61 6.24 12.73 12.04
CA GLY A 61 5.34 13.62 11.33
C GLY A 61 4.46 12.88 10.31
N LEU A 62 5.02 11.91 9.59
CA LEU A 62 4.26 11.13 8.61
C LEU A 62 3.23 10.22 9.29
N SER A 63 3.64 9.54 10.37
CA SER A 63 2.75 8.66 11.13
C SER A 63 1.60 9.44 11.78
N SER A 64 1.90 10.61 12.37
CA SER A 64 0.89 11.48 12.99
C SER A 64 -0.08 12.12 11.97
N THR A 65 0.34 12.30 10.72
CA THR A 65 -0.52 12.82 9.64
C THR A 65 -1.50 11.74 9.14
N VAL A 66 -1.03 10.50 9.00
CA VAL A 66 -1.83 9.42 8.44
C VAL A 66 -2.81 8.82 9.45
N ARG A 67 -2.40 8.73 10.72
CA ARG A 67 -3.18 8.03 11.76
C ARG A 67 -4.62 8.55 11.93
N PRO A 68 -4.89 9.87 11.99
CA PRO A 68 -6.26 10.38 12.09
C PRO A 68 -7.13 9.98 10.89
N THR A 69 -6.56 9.90 9.69
CA THR A 69 -7.29 9.50 8.49
C THR A 69 -7.68 8.02 8.53
N LEU A 70 -6.78 7.15 9.02
CA LEU A 70 -7.08 5.73 9.25
C LEU A 70 -8.17 5.56 10.30
N ASP A 71 -8.07 6.27 11.43
CA ASP A 71 -9.03 6.21 12.51
C ASP A 71 -10.43 6.68 12.06
N GLN A 72 -10.51 7.72 11.22
CA GLN A 72 -11.79 8.17 10.64
C GLN A 72 -12.36 7.18 9.62
N SER A 73 -11.50 6.48 8.89
CA SER A 73 -11.92 5.58 7.80
C SER A 73 -12.36 4.21 8.30
N LEU A 74 -11.71 3.69 9.35
CA LEU A 74 -11.92 2.34 9.88
C LEU A 74 -12.47 2.35 11.31
N GLY A 75 -12.34 3.44 12.05
CA GLY A 75 -12.48 3.45 13.50
C GLY A 75 -11.18 3.02 14.19
N GLN A 76 -10.90 3.62 15.34
CA GLN A 76 -9.61 3.48 16.05
C GLN A 76 -9.15 2.04 16.25
N LYS A 77 -10.05 1.15 16.68
CA LYS A 77 -9.69 -0.26 16.95
C LYS A 77 -9.29 -1.00 15.67
N GLN A 78 -10.02 -0.79 14.59
CA GLN A 78 -9.76 -1.46 13.31
C GLN A 78 -8.52 -0.87 12.64
N ALA A 79 -8.31 0.44 12.73
CA ALA A 79 -7.08 1.10 12.31
C ALA A 79 -5.85 0.56 13.06
N GLN A 80 -5.93 0.39 14.38
CA GLN A 80 -4.87 -0.22 15.17
C GLN A 80 -4.58 -1.65 14.71
N THR A 81 -5.62 -2.48 14.55
CA THR A 81 -5.45 -3.87 14.07
C THR A 81 -4.79 -3.92 12.69
N ALA A 82 -5.21 -3.07 11.75
CA ALA A 82 -4.62 -3.04 10.41
C ALA A 82 -3.13 -2.66 10.44
N VAL A 83 -2.76 -1.67 11.27
CA VAL A 83 -1.35 -1.27 11.47
C VAL A 83 -0.55 -2.39 12.15
N ASP A 84 -1.11 -3.09 13.14
CA ASP A 84 -0.45 -4.20 13.81
C ASP A 84 -0.21 -5.38 12.87
N ASP A 85 -1.18 -5.71 12.03
CA ASP A 85 -1.06 -6.80 11.06
C ASP A 85 -0.06 -6.46 9.96
N GLU A 86 -0.05 -5.21 9.49
CA GLU A 86 0.99 -4.73 8.58
C GLU A 86 2.38 -4.77 9.24
N GLY A 87 2.48 -4.40 10.51
CA GLY A 87 3.73 -4.51 11.27
C GLY A 87 4.26 -5.95 11.33
N LYS A 88 3.39 -6.94 11.53
CA LYS A 88 3.78 -8.37 11.49
C LYS A 88 4.24 -8.79 10.09
N ARG A 89 3.51 -8.40 9.05
CA ARG A 89 3.87 -8.68 7.64
C ARG A 89 5.25 -8.11 7.33
N LEU A 90 5.49 -6.86 7.71
CA LEU A 90 6.74 -6.15 7.47
C LEU A 90 7.90 -6.75 8.26
N ALA A 91 7.66 -7.18 9.51
CA ALA A 91 8.68 -7.89 10.29
C ALA A 91 9.09 -9.22 9.64
N GLN A 92 8.15 -9.95 9.04
CA GLN A 92 8.45 -11.16 8.25
C GLN A 92 9.28 -10.82 7.01
N GLU A 93 8.87 -9.81 6.25
CA GLU A 93 9.62 -9.34 5.07
C GLU A 93 11.07 -8.95 5.43
N ILE A 94 11.26 -8.19 6.51
CA ILE A 94 12.59 -7.79 6.99
C ILE A 94 13.42 -9.01 7.40
N ALA A 95 12.80 -10.01 8.03
CA ALA A 95 13.49 -11.24 8.41
C ALA A 95 13.92 -12.07 7.18
N GLU A 96 13.12 -12.06 6.11
CA GLU A 96 13.41 -12.76 4.86
C GLU A 96 14.46 -12.05 4.00
N VAL A 97 14.34 -10.74 3.85
CA VAL A 97 15.23 -9.91 3.00
C VAL A 97 16.56 -9.60 3.70
N GLY A 98 16.52 -9.50 5.03
CA GLY A 98 17.60 -8.98 5.86
C GLY A 98 17.46 -7.46 6.09
N PRO A 99 17.69 -6.98 7.32
CA PRO A 99 17.38 -5.60 7.70
C PRO A 99 18.26 -4.56 7.01
N GLU A 100 19.53 -4.87 6.74
CA GLU A 100 20.43 -3.94 6.03
C GLU A 100 19.94 -3.68 4.59
N ARG A 101 19.66 -4.75 3.84
CA ARG A 101 19.16 -4.66 2.47
C ARG A 101 17.81 -3.98 2.41
N TRP A 102 16.89 -4.36 3.29
CA TRP A 102 15.58 -3.74 3.37
C TRP A 102 15.68 -2.22 3.62
N CYS A 103 16.54 -1.79 4.54
CA CYS A 103 16.76 -0.37 4.82
C CYS A 103 17.41 0.38 3.66
N ALA A 104 18.36 -0.26 2.94
CA ALA A 104 18.95 0.32 1.74
C ALA A 104 17.90 0.56 0.64
N ASP A 105 16.97 -0.38 0.46
CA ASP A 105 15.87 -0.27 -0.50
C ASP A 105 14.91 0.86 -0.11
N GLN A 106 14.50 0.93 1.17
CA GLN A 106 13.64 2.03 1.66
C GLN A 106 14.30 3.40 1.46
N ARG A 107 15.59 3.51 1.77
CA ARG A 107 16.35 4.74 1.56
C ARG A 107 16.37 5.17 0.10
N SER A 108 16.62 4.23 -0.81
CA SER A 108 16.64 4.48 -2.25
C SER A 108 15.29 5.01 -2.74
N ILE A 109 14.20 4.37 -2.32
CA ILE A 109 12.82 4.76 -2.68
C ILE A 109 12.51 6.16 -2.16
N LEU A 110 12.63 6.39 -0.85
CA LEU A 110 12.22 7.65 -0.23
C LEU A 110 13.04 8.85 -0.72
N ASN A 111 14.35 8.67 -0.92
CA ASN A 111 15.19 9.75 -1.46
C ASN A 111 14.86 10.08 -2.92
N THR A 112 14.52 9.06 -3.73
CA THR A 112 14.09 9.27 -5.13
C THR A 112 12.77 10.03 -5.20
N GLU A 113 11.86 9.76 -4.25
CA GLU A 113 10.56 10.42 -4.13
C GLU A 113 10.62 11.79 -3.42
N GLY A 114 11.82 12.23 -3.00
CA GLY A 114 12.04 13.52 -2.34
C GLY A 114 11.63 13.55 -0.86
N VAL A 115 11.32 12.40 -0.26
CA VAL A 115 10.97 12.26 1.15
C VAL A 115 12.24 12.04 1.97
N ARG A 116 12.72 13.09 2.65
CA ARG A 116 14.00 13.08 3.39
C ARG A 116 13.87 12.50 4.81
N VAL A 117 13.56 11.21 4.91
CA VAL A 117 13.60 10.46 6.18
C VAL A 117 15.02 10.02 6.52
N PHE A 118 15.78 9.58 5.51
CA PHE A 118 17.19 9.23 5.65
C PHE A 118 18.05 10.50 5.43
N LEU A 119 18.94 10.80 6.38
CA LEU A 119 19.69 12.07 6.43
C LEU A 119 21.04 12.03 5.69
N ASP A 120 21.46 10.86 5.25
CA ASP A 120 22.74 10.62 4.60
C ASP A 120 22.67 10.70 3.07
#